data_AF-A0A2K9J4P2-F1
#
_entry.id   AF-A0A2K9J4P2-F1
#
_cell.length_a   1.000
_cell.length_b   1.000
_cell.length_c   1.000
_cell.angle_alpha   90.00
_cell.angle_beta   90.00
_cell.angle_gamma   90.00
#
_symmetry.space_group_name_H-M   'P 1'
#
loop_
_entity.id
_entity.type
_entity.pdbx_description
1 polymer ?
#
loop_
_entity_poly.entity_id
_entity_poly.type
_entity_poly.pdbx_seq_one_letter_code
_entity_poly.pdbx_strand_id
1 'polypeptide(L)'
;MKLLDQLQEEDFAVLRKPLESGRQGPNNLGAILLLAACLQVLTFIVTYVVVADQSYYPFKKYIFSIHLIITIVLIIFSIMYSFSKIYKKREKTQYLVTILVSQNLFGVFAYLFTIFILGSVDTTTASMLTATIVTLILGILIFVFTCVRFYKLLRAGHYKEGSKKGEIRARFEKKSFMPLAIFGGLGAVYLIQFLSKNFYFIHIDYIFIGILCLAIFYTMLFVLPEQLVILYCKKRFESFNFDKDGNLKPMGSEREDD
;
A
#
# COMPACT_ATOMS: atom_id res chain seq x y z
N MET A 1 7.50 12.45 14.82
CA MET A 1 6.44 11.97 15.75
C MET A 1 6.07 13.01 16.80
N LYS A 2 7.04 13.63 17.52
CA LYS A 2 6.76 14.72 18.50
C LYS A 2 5.84 15.86 18.00
N LEU A 3 5.86 16.17 16.70
CA LEU A 3 4.98 17.17 16.10
C LEU A 3 3.50 16.79 16.08
N LEU A 4 3.18 15.49 16.03
CA LEU A 4 1.80 15.00 16.07
C LEU A 4 1.24 14.98 17.49
N ASP A 5 2.11 14.93 18.51
CA ASP A 5 1.71 14.88 19.92
C ASP A 5 0.97 16.17 20.36
N GLN A 6 1.16 17.26 19.61
CA GLN A 6 0.47 18.54 19.81
C GLN A 6 -0.99 18.55 19.33
N LEU A 7 -1.39 17.59 18.50
CA LEU A 7 -2.74 17.48 17.95
C LEU A 7 -3.62 16.61 18.86
N GLN A 8 -4.90 16.96 18.94
CA GLN A 8 -5.94 16.25 19.71
C GLN A 8 -6.62 15.18 18.87
N GLU A 9 -7.41 14.32 19.51
CA GLU A 9 -8.10 13.19 18.85
C GLU A 9 -9.01 13.66 17.70
N GLU A 10 -9.69 14.80 17.89
CA GLU A 10 -10.64 15.37 16.94
C GLU A 10 -9.97 15.88 15.66
N ASP A 11 -8.67 16.23 15.73
CA ASP A 11 -7.88 16.62 14.56
C ASP A 11 -7.72 15.48 13.54
N PHE A 12 -7.98 14.24 13.97
CA PHE A 12 -7.84 13.02 13.18
C PHE A 12 -9.17 12.34 12.82
N ALA A 13 -10.33 12.92 13.18
CA ALA A 13 -11.64 12.30 13.02
C ALA A 13 -11.90 11.71 11.62
N VAL A 14 -11.55 12.44 10.56
CA VAL A 14 -11.73 11.98 9.16
C VAL A 14 -10.91 10.73 8.83
N LEU A 15 -9.78 10.50 9.50
CA LEU A 15 -8.96 9.31 9.31
C LEU A 15 -9.59 8.05 9.92
N ARG A 16 -10.61 8.22 10.77
CA ARG A 16 -11.37 7.13 11.39
C ARG A 16 -12.44 6.54 10.46
N LYS A 17 -12.88 7.27 9.42
CA LYS A 17 -13.95 6.85 8.49
C LYS A 17 -13.76 5.46 7.85
N PRO A 18 -12.56 5.05 7.39
CA PRO A 18 -12.36 3.69 6.89
C PRO A 18 -12.49 2.59 7.96
N LEU A 19 -12.29 2.94 9.23
CA LEU A 19 -12.49 2.05 10.38
C LEU A 19 -13.99 1.95 10.70
N GLU A 20 -14.69 3.09 10.71
CA GLU A 20 -16.15 3.18 10.92
C GLU A 20 -16.92 2.43 9.84
N SER A 21 -16.47 2.54 8.58
CA SER A 21 -17.09 1.83 7.47
C SER A 21 -16.77 0.32 7.44
N GLY A 22 -16.00 -0.19 8.40
CA GLY A 22 -15.52 -1.58 8.46
C GLY A 22 -14.46 -1.98 7.42
N ARG A 23 -14.11 -1.10 6.45
CA ARG A 23 -13.15 -1.40 5.38
C ARG A 23 -11.76 -1.72 5.91
N GLN A 24 -11.34 -1.01 6.96
CA GLN A 24 -10.10 -1.23 7.68
C GLN A 24 -10.34 -1.88 9.06
N GLY A 25 -11.48 -2.57 9.23
CA GLY A 25 -11.74 -3.38 10.42
C GLY A 25 -10.88 -4.64 10.46
N PRO A 26 -10.54 -5.19 11.65
CA PRO A 26 -9.59 -6.29 11.78
C PRO A 26 -9.98 -7.55 11.00
N ASN A 27 -11.28 -7.83 10.88
CA ASN A 27 -11.80 -8.94 10.09
C ASN A 27 -11.52 -8.74 8.58
N ASN A 28 -11.88 -7.57 8.05
CA ASN A 28 -11.65 -7.24 6.63
C ASN A 28 -10.15 -7.18 6.31
N LEU A 29 -9.34 -6.62 7.21
CA LEU A 29 -7.89 -6.62 7.07
C LEU A 29 -7.33 -8.05 7.05
N GLY A 30 -7.87 -8.95 7.88
CA GLY A 30 -7.50 -10.35 7.87
C GLY A 30 -7.79 -11.03 6.52
N ALA A 31 -8.98 -10.82 5.97
CA ALA A 31 -9.33 -11.33 4.64
C ALA A 31 -8.44 -10.74 3.53
N ILE A 32 -8.15 -9.43 3.59
CA ILE A 32 -7.26 -8.75 2.64
C ILE A 32 -5.84 -9.31 2.72
N LEU A 33 -5.32 -9.57 3.93
CA LEU A 33 -3.99 -10.15 4.11
C LEU A 33 -3.91 -11.57 3.53
N LEU A 34 -4.95 -12.39 3.72
CA LEU A 34 -5.01 -13.72 3.11
C LEU A 34 -4.97 -13.66 1.58
N LEU A 35 -5.78 -12.79 0.97
CA LEU A 35 -5.75 -12.54 -0.47
C LEU A 35 -4.37 -12.00 -0.91
N ALA A 36 -3.81 -11.07 -0.15
CA ALA A 36 -2.52 -10.46 -0.45
C ALA A 36 -1.36 -11.47 -0.38
N ALA A 37 -1.47 -12.54 0.43
CA ALA A 37 -0.50 -13.63 0.43
C ALA A 37 -0.48 -14.34 -0.92
N CYS A 38 -1.65 -14.69 -1.47
CA CYS A 38 -1.77 -15.27 -2.82
C CYS A 38 -1.26 -14.31 -3.90
N LEU A 39 -1.63 -13.03 -3.81
CA LEU A 39 -1.19 -12.02 -4.77
C LEU A 39 0.32 -11.81 -4.73
N GLN A 40 0.95 -11.83 -3.55
CA GLN A 40 2.41 -11.69 -3.46
C GLN A 40 3.14 -12.82 -4.18
N VAL A 41 2.66 -14.06 -4.08
CA VAL A 41 3.24 -15.18 -4.85
C VAL A 41 3.09 -14.95 -6.35
N LEU A 42 1.89 -14.60 -6.80
CA LEU A 42 1.63 -14.33 -8.21
C LEU A 42 2.50 -13.18 -8.75
N THR A 43 2.50 -12.04 -8.08
CA THR A 43 3.30 -10.87 -8.47
C THR A 43 4.78 -11.18 -8.43
N PHE A 44 5.26 -11.99 -7.47
CA PHE A 44 6.65 -12.43 -7.44
C PHE A 44 7.02 -13.24 -8.69
N ILE A 45 6.19 -14.21 -9.06
CA ILE A 45 6.39 -15.01 -10.27
C ILE A 45 6.41 -14.09 -11.50
N VAL A 46 5.42 -13.21 -11.67
CA VAL A 46 5.39 -12.31 -12.83
C VAL A 46 6.62 -11.39 -12.86
N THR A 47 7.02 -10.83 -11.72
CA THR A 47 8.18 -9.94 -11.64
C THR A 47 9.45 -10.63 -12.08
N TYR A 48 9.73 -11.83 -11.55
CA TYR A 48 11.03 -12.46 -11.72
C TYR A 48 11.13 -13.49 -12.83
N VAL A 49 10.03 -14.21 -13.11
CA VAL A 49 9.99 -15.25 -14.16
C VAL A 49 9.56 -14.66 -15.50
N VAL A 50 8.68 -13.64 -15.51
CA VAL A 50 8.23 -13.03 -16.77
C VAL A 50 9.05 -11.79 -17.11
N VAL A 51 9.12 -10.82 -16.20
CA VAL A 51 9.75 -9.52 -16.52
C VAL A 51 11.27 -9.58 -16.37
N ALA A 52 11.77 -10.12 -15.26
CA ALA A 52 13.21 -10.10 -15.00
C ALA A 52 14.00 -11.12 -15.84
N ASP A 53 13.36 -12.15 -16.41
CA ASP A 53 14.02 -13.16 -17.25
C ASP A 53 14.70 -12.51 -18.47
N GLN A 54 13.97 -11.62 -19.15
CA GLN A 54 14.43 -10.86 -20.31
C GLN A 54 15.33 -9.65 -19.95
N SER A 55 15.61 -9.43 -18.65
CA SER A 55 16.31 -8.23 -18.17
C SER A 55 17.80 -8.48 -17.92
N TYR A 56 18.64 -7.60 -18.44
CA TYR A 56 20.09 -7.53 -18.17
C TYR A 56 20.45 -6.56 -17.03
N TYR A 57 19.46 -6.15 -16.22
CA TYR A 57 19.67 -5.20 -15.12
C TYR A 57 20.75 -5.70 -14.13
N PRO A 58 21.70 -4.84 -13.71
CA PRO A 58 22.78 -5.23 -12.81
C PRO A 58 22.26 -5.68 -11.43
N PHE A 59 22.98 -6.61 -10.80
CA PHE A 59 22.65 -7.15 -9.47
C PHE A 59 21.29 -7.86 -9.36
N LYS A 60 20.61 -8.20 -10.47
CA LYS A 60 19.32 -8.93 -10.49
C LYS A 60 19.27 -10.12 -9.54
N LYS A 61 20.33 -10.93 -9.47
CA LYS A 61 20.41 -12.10 -8.56
C LYS A 61 20.34 -11.71 -7.08
N TYR A 62 21.02 -10.65 -6.67
CA TYR A 62 20.98 -10.17 -5.28
C TYR A 62 19.61 -9.57 -4.95
N ILE A 63 19.03 -8.79 -5.88
CA ILE A 63 17.69 -8.23 -5.73
C ILE A 63 16.67 -9.37 -5.54
N PHE A 64 16.74 -10.41 -6.39
CA PHE A 64 15.90 -11.60 -6.26
C PHE A 64 16.00 -12.23 -4.88
N SER A 65 17.21 -12.54 -4.41
CA SER A 65 17.40 -13.23 -3.11
C SER A 65 16.88 -12.41 -1.93
N ILE A 66 17.20 -11.11 -1.89
CA ILE A 66 16.76 -10.22 -0.80
C ILE A 66 15.24 -10.09 -0.82
N HIS A 67 14.65 -9.85 -2.00
CA HIS A 67 13.22 -9.64 -2.12
C HIS A 67 12.42 -10.92 -1.87
N LEU A 68 12.94 -12.09 -2.24
CA LEU A 68 12.34 -13.38 -1.93
C LEU A 68 12.21 -13.56 -0.42
N ILE A 69 13.27 -13.31 0.34
CA ILE A 69 13.27 -13.42 1.81
C ILE A 69 12.22 -12.48 2.41
N ILE A 70 12.21 -11.21 1.99
CA ILE A 70 11.23 -10.22 2.45
C ILE A 70 9.81 -10.68 2.13
N THR A 71 9.56 -11.15 0.90
CA THR A 71 8.24 -11.59 0.45
C THR A 71 7.75 -12.82 1.23
N ILE A 72 8.61 -13.80 1.48
CA ILE A 72 8.29 -14.98 2.31
C ILE A 72 7.89 -14.54 3.72
N VAL A 73 8.68 -13.65 4.35
CA VAL A 73 8.38 -13.12 5.68
C VAL A 73 7.03 -12.41 5.70
N LEU A 74 6.73 -11.58 4.69
CA LEU A 74 5.45 -10.89 4.57
C LEU A 74 4.27 -11.82 4.30
N ILE A 75 4.46 -12.92 3.57
CA ILE A 75 3.44 -13.96 3.36
C ILE A 75 3.14 -14.67 4.68
N ILE A 76 4.17 -15.08 5.44
CA ILE A 76 3.99 -15.72 6.75
C ILE A 76 3.23 -14.77 7.70
N PHE A 77 3.63 -13.51 7.78
CA PHE A 77 2.92 -12.52 8.59
C PHE A 77 1.48 -12.30 8.11
N SER A 78 1.25 -12.23 6.79
CA SER A 78 -0.10 -12.08 6.22
C SER A 78 -1.03 -13.22 6.66
N ILE A 79 -0.57 -14.47 6.53
CA ILE A 79 -1.34 -15.66 6.93
C ILE A 79 -1.55 -15.68 8.44
N MET A 80 -0.52 -15.38 9.23
CA MET A 80 -0.65 -15.36 10.69
C MET A 80 -1.66 -14.31 11.16
N TYR A 81 -1.62 -13.10 10.60
CA TYR A 81 -2.52 -12.01 10.96
C TYR A 81 -3.87 -12.03 10.23
N SER A 82 -4.15 -13.05 9.41
CA SER A 82 -5.51 -13.31 8.90
C SER A 82 -6.39 -14.07 9.89
N PHE A 83 -5.81 -14.71 10.92
CA PHE A 83 -6.56 -15.44 11.94
C PHE A 83 -7.10 -14.54 13.05
N SER A 84 -8.39 -14.68 13.36
CA SER A 84 -9.10 -13.90 14.38
C SER A 84 -8.49 -13.96 15.76
N LYS A 85 -7.99 -15.13 16.16
CA LYS A 85 -7.30 -15.33 17.45
C LYS A 85 -6.08 -14.42 17.62
N ILE A 86 -5.42 -14.06 16.52
CA ILE A 86 -4.19 -13.26 16.53
C ILE A 86 -4.54 -11.78 16.38
N TYR A 87 -5.33 -11.42 15.35
CA TYR A 87 -5.60 -10.01 15.10
C TYR A 87 -6.42 -9.34 16.21
N LYS A 88 -7.34 -10.06 16.87
CA LYS A 88 -8.12 -9.51 18.00
C LYS A 88 -7.22 -9.09 19.19
N LYS A 89 -6.04 -9.69 19.32
CA LYS A 89 -5.07 -9.36 20.38
C LYS A 89 -3.99 -8.37 19.95
N ARG A 90 -3.78 -8.22 18.63
CA ARG A 90 -2.62 -7.52 18.06
C ARG A 90 -2.99 -6.68 16.83
N GLU A 91 -4.14 -6.01 16.88
CA GLU A 91 -4.66 -5.25 15.73
C GLU A 91 -3.70 -4.15 15.25
N LYS A 92 -2.93 -3.53 16.15
CA LYS A 92 -1.95 -2.48 15.80
C LYS A 92 -0.82 -3.06 14.94
N THR A 93 -0.41 -4.29 15.26
CA THR A 93 0.59 -5.03 14.48
C THR A 93 0.01 -5.59 13.20
N GLN A 94 -1.24 -6.07 13.20
CA GLN A 94 -1.95 -6.45 11.97
C GLN A 94 -1.97 -5.27 10.99
N TYR A 95 -2.32 -4.07 11.47
CA TYR A 95 -2.34 -2.87 10.63
C TYR A 95 -0.96 -2.53 10.07
N LEU A 96 0.10 -2.62 10.88
CA LEU A 96 1.49 -2.46 10.40
C LEU A 96 1.83 -3.47 9.30
N VAL A 97 1.47 -4.75 9.48
CA VAL A 97 1.68 -5.79 8.47
C VAL A 97 0.92 -5.45 7.18
N THR A 98 -0.32 -4.97 7.27
CA THR A 98 -1.08 -4.50 6.10
C THR A 98 -0.36 -3.38 5.36
N ILE A 99 0.23 -2.41 6.08
CA ILE A 99 1.03 -1.34 5.45
C ILE A 99 2.20 -1.96 4.70
N LEU A 100 3.01 -2.80 5.36
CA LEU A 100 4.20 -3.41 4.75
C LEU A 100 3.84 -4.25 3.52
N VAL A 101 2.78 -5.05 3.59
CA VAL A 101 2.28 -5.87 2.48
C VAL A 101 1.80 -5.00 1.33
N SER A 102 1.06 -3.92 1.59
CA SER A 102 0.60 -3.00 0.54
C SER A 102 1.77 -2.27 -0.14
N GLN A 103 2.77 -1.86 0.62
CA GLN A 103 3.99 -1.23 0.10
C GLN A 103 4.86 -2.23 -0.66
N ASN A 104 4.91 -3.50 -0.26
CA ASN A 104 5.59 -4.52 -1.05
C ASN A 104 4.87 -4.76 -2.38
N LEU A 105 3.56 -5.01 -2.35
CA LEU A 105 2.71 -5.30 -3.52
C LEU A 105 2.68 -4.17 -4.56
N PHE A 106 2.49 -2.93 -4.12
CA PHE A 106 2.24 -1.81 -5.02
C PHE A 106 3.40 -0.81 -5.06
N GLY A 107 4.30 -0.84 -4.08
CA GLY A 107 5.52 -0.01 -4.09
C GLY A 107 6.70 -0.78 -4.67
N VAL A 108 7.20 -1.76 -3.92
CA VAL A 108 8.44 -2.48 -4.25
C VAL A 108 8.31 -3.27 -5.54
N PHE A 109 7.29 -4.12 -5.68
CA PHE A 109 7.09 -4.88 -6.93
C PHE A 109 6.94 -3.95 -8.13
N ALA A 110 6.12 -2.89 -8.03
CA ALA A 110 5.95 -1.93 -9.12
C ALA A 110 7.28 -1.27 -9.52
N TYR A 111 8.09 -0.87 -8.55
CA TYR A 111 9.42 -0.31 -8.83
C TYR A 111 10.36 -1.34 -9.47
N LEU A 112 10.35 -2.58 -9.00
CA LEU A 112 11.14 -3.67 -9.56
C LEU A 112 10.76 -3.99 -11.01
N PHE A 113 9.46 -3.99 -11.32
CA PHE A 113 8.98 -4.07 -12.70
C PHE A 113 9.60 -2.97 -13.57
N THR A 114 9.56 -1.72 -13.13
CA THR A 114 10.13 -0.59 -13.88
C THR A 114 11.62 -0.77 -14.16
N ILE A 115 12.43 -1.13 -13.16
CA ILE A 115 13.88 -1.26 -13.37
C ILE A 115 14.24 -2.51 -14.19
N PHE A 116 13.47 -3.59 -14.09
CA PHE A 116 13.70 -4.77 -14.93
C PHE A 116 13.31 -4.53 -16.39
N ILE A 117 12.22 -3.81 -16.64
CA ILE A 117 11.85 -3.32 -17.98
C ILE A 117 12.93 -2.38 -18.52
N LEU A 118 13.47 -1.47 -17.71
CA LEU A 118 14.59 -0.63 -18.13
C LEU A 118 15.80 -1.46 -18.55
N GLY A 119 16.07 -2.56 -17.84
CA GLY A 119 17.15 -3.50 -18.18
C GLY A 119 16.86 -4.46 -19.33
N SER A 120 15.65 -4.46 -19.91
CA SER A 120 15.35 -5.20 -21.14
C SER A 120 15.48 -4.33 -22.40
N VAL A 121 15.77 -3.04 -22.25
CA VAL A 121 16.07 -2.12 -23.35
C VAL A 121 17.57 -2.06 -23.56
N ASP A 122 18.03 -1.87 -24.80
CA ASP A 122 19.44 -1.69 -25.12
C ASP A 122 19.96 -0.37 -24.51
N THR A 123 20.53 -0.47 -23.31
CA THR A 123 21.05 0.67 -22.54
C THR A 123 22.26 0.25 -21.71
N THR A 124 23.13 1.21 -21.40
CA THR A 124 24.34 0.92 -20.64
C THR A 124 24.03 0.66 -19.16
N THR A 125 24.85 -0.16 -18.50
CA THR A 125 24.75 -0.39 -17.05
C THR A 125 24.83 0.91 -16.25
N ALA A 126 25.67 1.87 -16.65
CA ALA A 126 25.78 3.16 -16.01
C ALA A 126 24.48 3.97 -16.11
N SER A 127 23.84 3.97 -17.28
CA SER A 127 22.54 4.62 -17.49
C SER A 127 21.44 3.99 -16.63
N MET A 128 21.40 2.66 -16.53
CA MET A 128 20.43 1.95 -15.68
C MET A 128 20.58 2.33 -14.20
N LEU A 129 21.80 2.26 -13.67
CA LEU A 129 22.08 2.61 -12.28
C LEU A 129 21.79 4.08 -11.99
N THR A 130 22.14 4.97 -12.93
CA THR A 130 21.82 6.40 -12.81
C THR A 130 20.31 6.63 -12.74
N ALA A 131 19.55 6.02 -13.63
CA ALA A 131 18.09 6.11 -13.61
C ALA A 131 17.49 5.56 -12.30
N THR A 132 17.99 4.44 -11.79
CA THR A 132 17.57 3.88 -10.50
C THR A 132 17.87 4.84 -9.35
N ILE A 133 19.08 5.39 -9.28
CA ILE A 133 19.46 6.35 -8.22
C ILE A 133 18.59 7.61 -8.30
N VAL A 134 18.41 8.18 -9.49
CA VAL A 134 17.60 9.39 -9.70
C VAL A 134 16.13 9.15 -9.30
N THR A 135 15.54 8.04 -9.72
CA THR A 135 14.14 7.71 -9.40
C THR A 135 13.94 7.40 -7.91
N LEU A 136 14.90 6.76 -7.24
CA LEU A 136 14.85 6.57 -5.79
C LEU A 136 14.99 7.88 -5.02
N ILE A 137 15.93 8.75 -5.41
CA ILE A 137 16.09 10.09 -4.81
C ILE A 137 14.79 10.88 -4.98
N LEU A 138 14.20 10.88 -6.18
CA LEU A 138 12.92 11.53 -6.44
C LEU A 138 11.81 10.93 -5.57
N GLY A 139 11.77 9.60 -5.42
CA GLY A 139 10.84 8.94 -4.50
C GLY A 139 10.99 9.42 -3.05
N ILE A 140 12.22 9.51 -2.54
CA ILE A 140 12.50 10.03 -1.19
C ILE A 140 12.00 11.48 -1.06
N LEU A 141 12.30 12.34 -2.04
CA LEU A 141 11.85 13.73 -2.05
C LEU A 141 10.32 13.84 -2.05
N ILE A 142 9.64 13.04 -2.88
CA ILE A 142 8.18 12.96 -2.91
C ILE A 142 7.65 12.53 -1.54
N PHE A 143 8.19 11.47 -0.95
CA PHE A 143 7.76 10.98 0.36
C PHE A 143 7.92 12.01 1.48
N VAL A 144 9.06 12.72 1.52
CA VAL A 144 9.29 13.80 2.49
C VAL A 144 8.29 14.94 2.25
N PHE A 145 8.10 15.36 1.00
CA PHE A 145 7.14 16.40 0.66
C PHE A 145 5.71 16.01 1.03
N THR A 146 5.30 14.77 0.79
CA THR A 146 3.95 14.28 1.12
C THR A 146 3.74 14.20 2.63
N CYS A 147 4.76 13.80 3.41
CA CYS A 147 4.71 13.85 4.87
C CYS A 147 4.53 15.28 5.38
N VAL A 148 5.33 16.24 4.89
CA VAL A 148 5.24 17.65 5.28
C VAL A 148 3.88 18.24 4.89
N ARG A 149 3.41 17.98 3.67
CA ARG A 149 2.10 18.40 3.19
C ARG A 149 0.99 17.82 4.07
N PHE A 150 1.03 16.53 4.37
CA PHE A 150 0.02 15.86 5.19
C PHE A 150 -0.03 16.46 6.60
N TYR A 151 1.12 16.70 7.22
CA TYR A 151 1.22 17.37 8.51
C TYR A 151 0.62 18.79 8.49
N LYS A 152 0.95 19.60 7.48
CA LYS A 152 0.35 20.94 7.32
C LYS A 152 -1.17 20.88 7.22
N LEU A 153 -1.71 19.89 6.49
CA LEU A 153 -3.14 19.70 6.35
C LEU A 153 -3.83 19.28 7.65
N LEU A 154 -3.20 18.40 8.45
CA LEU A 154 -3.68 18.04 9.78
C LEU A 154 -3.76 19.27 10.69
N ARG A 155 -2.67 20.05 10.78
CA ARG A 155 -2.60 21.25 11.63
C ARG A 155 -3.63 22.33 11.22
N ALA A 156 -3.94 22.42 9.93
CA ALA A 156 -4.96 23.34 9.43
C ALA A 156 -6.41 22.84 9.64
N GLY A 157 -6.61 21.70 10.30
CA GLY A 157 -7.95 21.18 10.63
C GLY A 157 -8.68 20.51 9.46
N HIS A 158 -8.00 20.22 8.35
CA HIS A 158 -8.63 19.57 7.18
C HIS A 158 -9.03 18.10 7.44
N TYR A 159 -8.73 17.55 8.60
CA TYR A 159 -9.11 16.19 8.99
C TYR A 159 -10.03 16.15 10.22
N LYS A 160 -10.52 17.31 10.65
CA LYS A 160 -11.62 17.40 11.62
C LYS A 160 -12.94 16.98 11.00
N GLU A 161 -13.87 16.55 11.84
CA GLU A 161 -15.23 16.25 11.42
C GLU A 161 -15.88 17.49 10.78
N GLY A 162 -16.73 17.27 9.76
CA GLY A 162 -17.34 18.37 8.99
C GLY A 162 -16.39 19.15 8.06
N SER A 163 -15.11 18.79 7.95
CA SER A 163 -14.21 19.44 7.00
C SER A 163 -14.55 19.11 5.53
N LYS A 164 -14.30 20.07 4.62
CA LYS A 164 -14.49 19.90 3.16
C LYS A 164 -13.79 18.64 2.60
N LYS A 165 -12.66 18.26 3.19
CA LYS A 165 -11.94 17.04 2.81
C LYS A 165 -12.65 15.78 3.30
N GLY A 166 -13.23 15.81 4.50
CA GLY A 166 -14.15 14.79 5.01
C GLY A 166 -15.39 14.62 4.12
N GLU A 167 -15.94 15.70 3.58
CA GLU A 167 -17.08 15.64 2.65
C GLU A 167 -16.71 14.98 1.31
N ILE A 168 -15.58 15.39 0.71
CA ILE A 168 -15.11 14.78 -0.54
C ILE A 168 -14.88 13.29 -0.32
N ARG A 169 -14.22 12.90 0.79
CA ARG A 169 -13.99 11.50 1.14
C ARG A 169 -15.29 10.72 1.31
N ALA A 170 -16.27 11.27 2.04
CA ALA A 170 -17.57 10.64 2.24
C ALA A 170 -18.34 10.40 0.93
N ARG A 171 -18.23 11.32 -0.04
CA ARG A 171 -18.82 11.14 -1.39
C ARG A 171 -18.17 9.99 -2.16
N PHE A 172 -16.85 9.83 -2.07
CA PHE A 172 -16.14 8.73 -2.70
C PHE A 172 -16.39 7.39 -1.99
N GLU A 173 -16.53 7.38 -0.66
CA GLU A 173 -16.80 6.16 0.13
C GLU A 173 -18.21 5.61 -0.07
N LYS A 174 -19.23 6.45 -0.30
CA LYS A 174 -20.60 5.99 -0.63
C LYS A 174 -20.69 5.26 -1.97
N LYS A 175 -19.73 5.45 -2.87
CA LYS A 175 -19.66 4.77 -4.17
C LYS A 175 -18.80 3.51 -3.99
N SER A 176 -19.41 2.43 -3.50
CA SER A 176 -18.70 1.15 -3.27
C SER A 176 -18.13 0.61 -4.58
N PHE A 177 -16.81 0.67 -4.74
CA PHE A 177 -16.08 0.13 -5.88
C PHE A 177 -15.80 -1.38 -5.77
N MET A 178 -16.45 -2.09 -4.83
CA MET A 178 -16.24 -3.52 -4.61
C MET A 178 -16.46 -4.38 -5.87
N PRO A 179 -17.52 -4.15 -6.67
CA PRO A 179 -17.67 -4.85 -7.95
C PRO A 179 -16.55 -4.50 -8.92
N LEU A 180 -16.14 -3.22 -8.97
CA LEU A 180 -15.06 -2.75 -9.84
C LEU A 180 -13.70 -3.38 -9.49
N ALA A 181 -13.44 -3.64 -8.21
CA ALA A 181 -12.23 -4.31 -7.75
C ALA A 181 -12.23 -5.81 -8.08
N ILE A 182 -13.39 -6.48 -8.00
CA ILE A 182 -13.55 -7.89 -8.41
C ILE A 182 -13.40 -8.01 -9.93
N PHE A 183 -14.08 -7.16 -10.71
CA PHE A 183 -13.96 -7.12 -12.17
C PHE A 183 -12.55 -6.70 -12.61
N GLY A 184 -11.91 -5.76 -11.91
CA GLY A 184 -10.52 -5.36 -12.16
C GLY A 184 -9.53 -6.49 -11.88
N GLY A 185 -9.73 -7.25 -10.80
CA GLY A 185 -8.93 -8.43 -10.48
C GLY A 185 -9.10 -9.57 -11.49
N LEU A 186 -10.34 -9.89 -11.87
CA LEU A 186 -10.63 -10.90 -12.90
C LEU A 186 -10.08 -10.47 -14.27
N GLY A 187 -10.27 -9.19 -14.62
CA GLY A 187 -9.78 -8.59 -15.85
C GLY A 187 -8.25 -8.61 -15.93
N ALA A 188 -7.55 -8.32 -14.82
CA ALA A 188 -6.09 -8.42 -14.76
C ALA A 188 -5.60 -9.87 -14.99
N VAL A 189 -6.26 -10.87 -14.39
CA VAL A 189 -5.91 -12.29 -14.61
C VAL A 189 -6.12 -12.71 -16.06
N TYR A 190 -7.25 -12.34 -16.67
CA TYR A 190 -7.52 -12.63 -18.08
C TYR A 190 -6.58 -11.88 -19.02
N LEU A 191 -6.26 -10.62 -18.72
CA LEU A 191 -5.31 -9.81 -19.49
C LEU A 191 -3.92 -10.44 -19.46
N ILE A 192 -3.46 -10.91 -18.29
CA ILE A 192 -2.17 -11.61 -18.16
C ILE A 192 -2.18 -12.90 -19.00
N GLN A 193 -3.24 -13.70 -18.93
CA GLN A 193 -3.35 -14.92 -19.75
C GLN A 193 -3.41 -14.63 -21.26
N PHE A 194 -4.08 -13.54 -21.64
CA PHE A 194 -4.20 -13.11 -23.03
C PHE A 194 -2.88 -12.58 -23.58
N LEU A 195 -2.18 -11.71 -22.83
CA LEU A 195 -0.87 -11.17 -23.19
C LEU A 195 0.18 -12.27 -23.33
N SER A 196 0.22 -13.22 -22.38
CA SER A 196 1.11 -14.39 -22.44
C SER A 196 0.85 -15.31 -23.64
N LYS A 197 -0.35 -15.28 -24.23
CA LYS A 197 -0.72 -16.13 -25.37
C LYS A 197 -0.54 -15.46 -26.74
N ASN A 198 -0.62 -14.13 -26.82
CA ASN A 198 -0.87 -13.46 -28.10
C ASN A 198 0.19 -12.45 -28.56
N PHE A 199 1.14 -12.01 -27.72
CA PHE A 199 2.02 -10.90 -28.09
C PHE A 199 3.51 -11.26 -28.15
N TYR A 200 4.02 -11.30 -29.39
CA TYR A 200 5.43 -11.38 -29.78
C TYR A 200 5.93 -10.05 -30.42
N PHE A 201 5.33 -8.92 -30.05
CA PHE A 201 5.78 -7.56 -30.43
C PHE A 201 5.94 -6.70 -29.17
N ILE A 202 7.18 -6.47 -28.74
CA ILE A 202 7.56 -6.40 -27.31
C ILE A 202 8.07 -5.00 -26.84
N HIS A 203 8.14 -3.95 -27.66
CA HIS A 203 8.92 -2.76 -27.27
C HIS A 203 8.15 -1.53 -26.78
N ILE A 204 7.02 -1.14 -27.38
CA ILE A 204 6.27 0.06 -26.95
C ILE A 204 5.43 -0.21 -25.69
N ASP A 205 4.79 -1.39 -25.63
CA ASP A 205 3.92 -1.78 -24.51
C ASP A 205 4.70 -1.92 -23.21
N TYR A 206 5.93 -2.41 -23.26
CA TYR A 206 6.77 -2.59 -22.08
C TYR A 206 7.21 -1.23 -21.50
N ILE A 207 7.54 -0.24 -22.33
CA ILE A 207 7.88 1.11 -21.86
C ILE A 207 6.67 1.75 -21.16
N PHE A 208 5.47 1.62 -21.75
CA PHE A 208 4.24 2.13 -21.13
C PHE A 208 3.97 1.45 -19.78
N ILE A 209 4.09 0.12 -19.71
CA ILE A 209 3.95 -0.63 -18.45
C ILE A 209 4.99 -0.18 -17.42
N GLY A 210 6.24 0.04 -17.83
CA GLY A 210 7.30 0.53 -16.95
C GLY A 210 6.99 1.90 -16.36
N ILE A 211 6.45 2.84 -17.16
CA ILE A 211 6.00 4.16 -16.70
C ILE A 211 4.81 4.04 -15.77
N LEU A 212 3.83 3.19 -16.10
CA LEU A 212 2.65 2.95 -15.25
C LEU A 212 3.06 2.40 -13.89
N CYS A 213 3.94 1.39 -13.85
CA CYS A 213 4.48 0.83 -12.62
C CYS A 213 5.24 1.88 -11.79
N LEU A 214 5.99 2.77 -12.43
CA LEU A 214 6.68 3.87 -11.74
C LEU A 214 5.69 4.88 -11.14
N ALA A 215 4.61 5.19 -11.86
CA ALA A 215 3.54 6.04 -11.36
C ALA A 215 2.80 5.40 -10.16
N ILE A 216 2.58 4.08 -10.20
CA ILE A 216 2.02 3.33 -9.06
C ILE A 216 2.96 3.41 -7.86
N PHE A 217 4.27 3.20 -8.04
CA PHE A 217 5.27 3.35 -6.99
C PHE A 217 5.19 4.74 -6.31
N TYR A 218 5.19 5.83 -7.09
CA TYR A 218 5.07 7.17 -6.53
C TYR A 218 3.71 7.41 -5.86
N THR A 219 2.63 6.85 -6.40
CA THR A 219 1.30 6.93 -5.76
C THR A 219 1.32 6.27 -4.37
N MET A 220 2.02 5.15 -4.21
CA MET A 220 2.13 4.49 -2.91
C MET A 220 2.92 5.33 -1.88
N LEU A 221 3.87 6.17 -2.32
CA LEU A 221 4.56 7.14 -1.46
C LEU A 221 3.66 8.32 -1.04
N PHE A 222 2.60 8.62 -1.79
CA PHE A 222 1.55 9.56 -1.38
C PHE A 222 0.58 8.95 -0.36
N VAL A 223 0.31 7.65 -0.47
CA VAL A 223 -0.60 6.92 0.43
C VAL A 223 0.07 6.60 1.76
N LEU A 224 1.37 6.31 1.77
CA LEU A 224 2.11 5.86 2.95
C LEU A 224 2.02 6.81 4.16
N PRO A 225 2.15 8.14 4.04
CA PRO A 225 2.02 9.04 5.19
C PRO A 225 0.69 8.93 5.92
N GLU A 226 -0.42 8.80 5.17
CA GLU A 226 -1.75 8.64 5.77
C GLU A 226 -1.84 7.32 6.55
N GLN A 227 -1.36 6.22 5.96
CA GLN A 227 -1.29 4.91 6.63
C GLN A 227 -0.45 4.97 7.91
N LEU A 228 0.70 5.63 7.88
CA LEU A 228 1.58 5.79 9.05
C LEU A 228 0.92 6.64 10.15
N VAL A 229 0.17 7.68 9.78
CA VAL A 229 -0.57 8.49 10.75
C VAL A 229 -1.73 7.72 11.35
N ILE A 230 -2.47 6.89 10.58
CA ILE A 230 -3.50 6.01 11.15
C ILE A 230 -2.88 5.01 12.13
N LEU A 231 -1.72 4.42 11.78
CA LEU A 231 -0.98 3.54 12.70
C LEU A 231 -0.56 4.27 13.98
N TYR A 232 -0.13 5.53 13.88
CA TYR A 232 0.14 6.38 15.04
C TYR A 232 -1.13 6.62 15.88
N CYS A 233 -2.26 6.94 15.25
CA CYS A 233 -3.54 7.15 15.94
C CYS A 233 -3.99 5.87 16.65
N LYS A 234 -3.89 4.69 16.03
CA LYS A 234 -4.13 3.39 16.69
C LYS A 234 -3.25 3.17 17.92
N LYS A 235 -2.01 3.66 17.92
CA LYS A 235 -1.13 3.55 19.09
C LYS A 235 -1.50 4.54 20.19
N ARG A 236 -1.93 5.75 19.84
CA ARG A 236 -2.18 6.86 20.78
C ARG A 236 -3.60 6.92 21.33
N PHE A 237 -4.61 6.74 20.48
CA PHE A 237 -6.02 6.93 20.81
C PHE A 237 -6.77 5.61 20.78
N GLU A 238 -7.49 5.30 21.86
CA GLU A 238 -8.28 4.06 21.96
C GLU A 238 -9.46 4.05 20.97
N SER A 239 -10.00 5.21 20.56
CA SER A 239 -11.11 5.31 19.59
C SER A 239 -10.78 4.84 18.17
N PHE A 240 -9.50 4.67 17.85
CA PHE A 240 -9.03 4.09 16.59
C PHE A 240 -8.94 2.56 16.65
N ASN A 241 -9.24 1.95 17.80
CA ASN A 241 -9.13 0.52 18.07
C ASN A 241 -10.51 -0.11 18.25
N PHE A 242 -10.57 -1.43 18.09
CA PHE A 242 -11.80 -2.20 18.17
C PHE A 242 -11.92 -2.89 19.54
N ASP A 243 -13.13 -3.05 20.04
CA ASP A 243 -13.42 -3.82 21.25
C ASP A 243 -13.37 -5.35 20.97
N LYS A 244 -13.68 -6.15 22.00
CA LYS A 244 -13.65 -7.62 21.89
C LYS A 244 -14.76 -8.17 20.97
N ASP A 245 -15.86 -7.44 20.91
CA ASP A 245 -17.06 -7.75 20.13
C ASP A 245 -16.88 -7.35 18.65
N GLY A 246 -15.86 -6.54 18.37
CA GLY A 246 -15.48 -6.10 17.03
C GLY A 246 -16.06 -4.75 16.64
N ASN A 247 -16.59 -3.98 17.59
CA ASN A 247 -17.07 -2.63 17.37
C ASN A 247 -15.93 -1.62 17.53
N LEU A 248 -15.99 -0.53 16.78
CA LEU A 248 -15.02 0.55 16.90
C LEU A 248 -15.31 1.35 18.18
N LYS A 249 -14.31 1.52 19.05
CA LYS A 249 -14.50 2.25 20.31
C LYS A 249 -14.89 3.71 20.06
N PRO A 250 -15.85 4.29 20.80
CA PRO A 250 -16.30 5.67 20.60
C PRO A 250 -15.16 6.68 20.80
N MET A 251 -15.29 7.83 20.12
CA MET A 251 -14.40 8.97 20.35
C MET A 251 -14.64 9.54 21.75
N GLY A 252 -13.66 10.25 22.32
CA GLY A 252 -13.72 10.76 23.70
C GLY A 252 -14.97 11.57 24.06
N SER A 253 -15.66 12.20 23.09
CA SER A 253 -16.92 12.92 23.31
C SER A 253 -18.17 12.02 23.45
N GLU A 254 -18.05 10.74 23.14
CA GLU A 254 -19.14 9.75 23.08
C GLU A 254 -18.92 8.57 24.05
N ARG A 255 -17.86 8.60 24.88
CA ARG A 255 -17.68 7.60 25.94
C ARG A 255 -18.59 7.96 27.10
N GLU A 256 -19.64 7.16 27.31
CA GLU A 256 -20.23 7.05 28.65
C GLU A 256 -19.16 6.41 29.54
N ASP A 257 -18.83 7.10 30.65
CA ASP A 257 -17.89 6.60 31.64
C ASP A 257 -18.52 5.37 32.33
N ASP A 258 -18.06 4.17 31.95
CA ASP A 258 -18.28 2.92 32.68
C ASP A 258 -17.29 2.77 33.85
#